data_AF-A0A7L1QC56-F1
#
_entry.id   AF-A0A7L1QC56-F1
#
_cell.length_a   1.000
_cell.length_b   1.000
_cell.length_c   1.000
_cell.angle_alpha   90.00
_cell.angle_beta   90.00
_cell.angle_gamma   90.00
#
_symmetry.space_group_name_H-M   'P 1'
#
loop_
_entity.id
_entity.type
_entity.pdbx_description
1 polymer ?
#
loop_
_entity_poly.entity_id
_entity_poly.type
_entity_poly.pdbx_seq_one_letter_code
_entity_poly.pdbx_strand_id
1 'polypeptide(L)'
;TLRKPISQSSMADWASKNLNMHTQGIFRRRISISNMLSWNGGSIKKPMLITSNRTIKKEACEMFKLVQSYMGDRQTRMDRNHVALVTVTKCWSTQGLRDELYIQLIRQTTDNTCYRSLAWGWELMAISLAFFSPSPKFQSYLEGYIYRHLDSDEKIARHIKDLKNKKITKSRKKRKENTEDEGLPISTYAKYCYRKLQKVAVTGGKKGLRKPTVEEITHARNAILTPSLFGSSLEEIMQRQQDMYPGNKLPWVQTQLSQQVLALGGEQTEGIFRIPGDIDEVNALKLQVDQWKIPNSLSDPNIPASLLKLWYRELEEPVIPQQFYKQCISNYENPDAAVAVVQLLPELNRLVLCYLIHFLQIFAQPSNVGRTKMDVNNLAMVMAPNCLRCQSDDPRVIFENTRKEMSFLRMLIVHLDTSFVKGLV
;
A
#
# COMPACT_ATOMS: atom_id res chain seq x y z
N THR A 1 19.91 -5.49 -1.87
CA THR A 1 19.96 -6.96 -1.60
C THR A 1 19.00 -7.26 -0.47
N LEU A 2 17.94 -8.02 -0.72
CA LEU A 2 16.92 -8.36 0.29
C LEU A 2 17.57 -9.12 1.45
N ARG A 3 17.41 -8.63 2.69
CA ARG A 3 17.88 -9.31 3.89
C ARG A 3 17.18 -10.68 3.96
N LYS A 4 17.95 -11.77 4.01
CA LYS A 4 17.36 -13.11 4.13
C LYS A 4 16.61 -13.19 5.48
N PRO A 5 15.30 -13.51 5.47
CA PRO A 5 14.53 -13.62 6.71
C PRO A 5 14.89 -14.88 7.49
N ILE A 6 14.39 -14.96 8.73
CA ILE A 6 14.68 -16.04 9.68
C ILE A 6 14.27 -17.41 9.08
N SER A 7 15.02 -18.47 9.39
CA SER A 7 14.86 -19.83 8.85
C SER A 7 13.49 -20.46 9.15
N GLN A 8 13.11 -21.52 8.41
CA GLN A 8 11.84 -22.26 8.61
C GLN A 8 11.63 -22.80 10.03
N SER A 9 12.70 -23.28 10.67
CA SER A 9 12.64 -23.81 12.04
C SER A 9 12.06 -22.77 13.00
N SER A 10 12.35 -21.49 12.76
CA SER A 10 11.88 -20.39 13.59
C SER A 10 10.35 -20.29 13.68
N MET A 11 9.60 -20.62 12.61
CA MET A 11 8.14 -20.54 12.69
C MET A 11 7.54 -21.69 13.50
N ALA A 12 8.07 -22.91 13.32
CA ALA A 12 7.64 -24.04 14.13
C ALA A 12 8.03 -23.85 15.61
N ASP A 13 9.24 -23.35 15.87
CA ASP A 13 9.75 -23.06 17.21
C ASP A 13 8.99 -21.91 17.89
N TRP A 14 8.61 -20.90 17.11
CA TRP A 14 7.74 -19.83 17.62
C TRP A 14 6.35 -20.38 17.91
N ALA A 15 5.79 -21.18 17.00
CA ALA A 15 4.46 -21.76 17.17
C ALA A 15 4.39 -22.69 18.38
N SER A 16 5.42 -23.49 18.65
CA SER A 16 5.45 -24.37 19.82
C SER A 16 5.41 -23.62 21.16
N LYS A 17 5.81 -22.35 21.18
CA LYS A 17 5.83 -21.48 22.37
C LYS A 17 4.59 -20.59 22.49
N ASN A 18 3.96 -20.25 21.36
CA ASN A 18 2.91 -19.22 21.31
C ASN A 18 1.52 -19.75 20.97
N LEU A 19 1.38 -20.98 20.43
CA LEU A 19 0.08 -21.55 20.07
C LEU A 19 -0.61 -22.26 21.24
N ASN A 20 -1.93 -22.14 21.33
CA ASN A 20 -2.76 -23.00 22.16
C ASN A 20 -2.72 -24.42 21.60
N MET A 21 -2.13 -25.36 22.35
CA MET A 21 -2.12 -26.76 21.93
C MET A 21 -3.55 -27.32 21.86
N HIS A 22 -3.93 -27.77 20.68
CA HIS A 22 -5.20 -28.45 20.46
C HIS A 22 -5.05 -29.96 20.65
N THR A 23 -6.12 -30.58 21.12
CA THR A 23 -6.24 -32.04 21.22
C THR A 23 -7.35 -32.54 20.29
N GLN A 24 -7.17 -33.73 19.73
CA GLN A 24 -8.13 -34.35 18.79
C GLN A 24 -8.53 -35.75 19.24
N GLY A 25 -9.77 -36.12 18.92
CA GLY A 25 -10.33 -37.44 19.16
C GLY A 25 -10.77 -37.68 20.61
N ILE A 26 -11.41 -38.82 20.84
CA ILE A 26 -11.95 -39.25 22.15
C ILE A 26 -10.83 -39.34 23.20
N PHE A 27 -9.62 -39.74 22.76
CA PHE A 27 -8.43 -39.85 23.61
C PHE A 27 -7.65 -38.55 23.80
N ARG A 28 -8.14 -37.42 23.28
CA ARG A 28 -7.51 -36.09 23.41
C ARG A 28 -6.01 -36.09 23.07
N ARG A 29 -5.62 -36.76 21.98
CA ARG A 29 -4.21 -36.80 21.54
C ARG A 29 -3.75 -35.40 21.11
N ARG A 30 -2.52 -35.02 21.45
CA ARG A 30 -1.94 -33.73 21.06
C ARG A 30 -1.75 -33.68 19.55
N ILE A 31 -2.18 -32.59 18.93
CA ILE A 31 -1.93 -32.32 17.51
C ILE A 31 -0.49 -31.81 17.38
N SER A 32 0.23 -32.28 16.34
CA SER A 32 1.58 -31.79 16.04
C SER A 32 1.56 -30.33 15.59
N ILE A 33 2.66 -29.59 15.79
CA ILE A 33 2.77 -28.18 15.35
C ILE A 33 2.57 -28.05 13.85
N SER A 34 3.11 -28.97 13.05
CA SER A 34 2.87 -29.03 11.60
C SER A 34 1.37 -29.10 11.30
N ASN A 35 0.64 -30.05 11.90
CA ASN A 35 -0.82 -30.15 11.70
C ASN A 35 -1.61 -28.94 12.26
N MET A 36 -1.07 -28.24 13.26
CA MET A 36 -1.66 -26.99 13.75
C MET A 36 -1.45 -25.80 12.80
N LEU A 37 -0.40 -25.85 11.99
CA LEU A 37 -0.08 -24.85 10.99
C LEU A 37 -0.55 -25.22 9.58
N SER A 38 -1.09 -26.42 9.35
CA SER A 38 -1.64 -26.83 8.05
C SER A 38 -3.15 -26.58 7.96
N TRP A 39 -3.62 -26.42 6.71
CA TRP A 39 -4.99 -26.11 6.36
C TRP A 39 -5.99 -27.06 7.03
N ASN A 40 -7.12 -26.50 7.47
CA ASN A 40 -8.21 -27.26 8.06
C ASN A 40 -9.57 -26.71 7.62
N GLY A 41 -10.44 -27.60 7.12
CA GLY A 41 -11.82 -27.25 6.78
C GLY A 41 -12.74 -27.09 8.01
N GLY A 42 -12.36 -27.64 9.16
CA GLY A 42 -13.14 -27.53 10.39
C GLY A 42 -12.93 -26.20 11.12
N SER A 43 -13.96 -25.68 11.79
CA SER A 43 -13.84 -24.48 12.63
C SER A 43 -12.96 -24.72 13.86
N ILE A 44 -12.23 -23.68 14.27
CA ILE A 44 -11.49 -23.70 15.55
C ILE A 44 -12.44 -23.51 16.74
N LYS A 45 -12.12 -24.18 17.86
CA LYS A 45 -12.89 -24.09 19.12
C LYS A 45 -12.25 -23.15 20.14
N LYS A 46 -10.99 -22.75 19.91
CA LYS A 46 -10.18 -21.86 20.74
C LYS A 46 -9.26 -21.06 19.79
N PRO A 47 -8.78 -19.88 20.20
CA PRO A 47 -7.80 -19.12 19.42
C PRO A 47 -6.56 -19.94 19.14
N MET A 48 -5.89 -19.65 18.03
CA MET A 48 -4.59 -20.21 17.74
C MET A 48 -3.54 -19.70 18.72
N LEU A 49 -3.53 -18.42 19.08
CA LEU A 49 -2.57 -17.82 20.02
C LEU A 49 -3.01 -17.96 21.47
N ILE A 50 -2.04 -18.18 22.36
CA ILE A 50 -2.25 -18.16 23.80
C ILE A 50 -2.65 -16.74 24.23
N THR A 51 -3.80 -16.63 24.90
CA THR A 51 -4.28 -15.36 25.44
C THR A 51 -5.12 -15.58 26.69
N SER A 52 -5.03 -14.67 27.66
CA SER A 52 -5.91 -14.61 28.83
C SER A 52 -7.17 -13.78 28.56
N ASN A 53 -7.19 -12.94 27.53
CA ASN A 53 -8.28 -12.01 27.24
C ASN A 53 -9.52 -12.73 26.69
N ARG A 54 -10.63 -12.65 27.43
CA ARG A 54 -11.90 -13.33 27.08
C ARG A 54 -12.52 -12.81 25.78
N THR A 55 -12.41 -11.52 25.50
CA THR A 55 -12.90 -10.92 24.25
C THR A 55 -12.13 -11.46 23.05
N ILE A 56 -10.79 -11.47 23.12
CA ILE A 56 -9.94 -12.05 22.06
C ILE A 56 -10.29 -13.53 21.86
N LYS A 57 -10.55 -14.29 22.93
CA LYS A 57 -10.93 -15.71 22.82
C LYS A 57 -12.17 -15.94 21.95
N LYS A 58 -13.21 -15.14 22.17
CA LYS A 58 -14.46 -15.23 21.41
C LYS A 58 -14.27 -14.74 19.98
N GLU A 59 -13.68 -13.56 19.83
CA GLU A 59 -13.52 -12.90 18.54
C GLU A 59 -12.61 -13.67 17.58
N ALA A 60 -11.54 -14.30 18.07
CA ALA A 60 -10.64 -15.12 17.25
C ALA A 60 -11.36 -16.28 16.57
N CYS A 61 -12.26 -16.96 17.27
CA CYS A 61 -13.03 -18.08 16.71
C CYS A 61 -14.03 -17.61 15.66
N GLU A 62 -14.70 -16.47 15.88
CA GLU A 62 -15.61 -15.88 14.88
C GLU A 62 -14.84 -15.36 13.65
N MET A 63 -13.67 -14.76 13.86
CA MET A 63 -12.77 -14.32 12.80
C MET A 63 -12.32 -15.48 11.92
N PHE A 64 -12.02 -16.64 12.49
CA PHE A 64 -11.68 -17.83 11.70
C PHE A 64 -12.81 -18.24 10.75
N LYS A 65 -14.08 -18.10 11.17
CA LYS A 65 -15.22 -18.37 10.27
C LYS A 65 -15.28 -17.37 9.12
N LEU A 66 -14.93 -16.11 9.37
CA LEU A 66 -14.83 -15.09 8.32
C LEU A 66 -13.70 -15.41 7.34
N VAL A 67 -12.53 -15.84 7.84
CA VAL A 67 -11.41 -16.32 7.00
C VAL A 67 -11.88 -17.47 6.11
N GLN A 68 -12.52 -18.50 6.69
CA GLN A 68 -13.08 -19.61 5.91
C GLN A 68 -14.13 -19.16 4.90
N SER A 69 -14.97 -18.18 5.25
CA SER A 69 -16.00 -17.64 4.36
C SER A 69 -15.39 -16.89 3.18
N TYR A 70 -14.35 -16.09 3.43
CA TYR A 70 -13.64 -15.36 2.40
C TYR A 70 -12.91 -16.29 1.42
N MET A 71 -12.34 -17.38 1.96
CA MET A 71 -11.64 -18.43 1.22
C MET A 71 -12.57 -19.42 0.51
N GLY A 72 -13.89 -19.28 0.67
CA GLY A 72 -14.87 -20.18 0.05
C GLY A 72 -14.93 -21.56 0.70
N ASP A 73 -14.22 -21.76 1.82
CA ASP A 73 -14.23 -22.99 2.62
C ASP A 73 -15.49 -23.09 3.51
N ARG A 74 -16.23 -21.99 3.66
CA ARG A 74 -17.49 -21.91 4.41
C ARG A 74 -18.54 -21.13 3.63
N GLN A 75 -19.76 -21.67 3.59
CA GLN A 75 -20.88 -20.99 2.96
C GLN A 75 -21.27 -19.72 3.74
N THR A 76 -21.49 -18.63 3.01
CA THR A 76 -21.93 -17.34 3.54
C THR A 76 -22.87 -16.66 2.56
N ARG A 77 -23.73 -15.75 3.06
CA ARG A 77 -24.58 -14.88 2.23
C ARG A 77 -23.92 -13.54 1.89
N MET A 78 -22.82 -13.20 2.57
CA MET A 78 -22.09 -11.97 2.33
C MET A 78 -21.17 -12.11 1.11
N ASP A 79 -21.04 -11.05 0.32
CA ASP A 79 -20.00 -11.01 -0.71
C ASP A 79 -18.59 -10.94 -0.07
N ARG A 80 -17.57 -11.30 -0.87
CA ARG A 80 -16.19 -11.41 -0.39
C ARG A 80 -15.66 -10.08 0.13
N ASN A 81 -16.01 -8.93 -0.47
CA ASN A 81 -15.51 -7.63 -0.02
C ASN A 81 -16.09 -7.25 1.35
N HIS A 82 -17.38 -7.52 1.58
CA HIS A 82 -17.96 -7.33 2.91
C HIS A 82 -17.38 -8.30 3.95
N VAL A 83 -17.09 -9.55 3.59
CA VAL A 83 -16.41 -10.48 4.52
C VAL A 83 -15.02 -9.97 4.90
N ALA A 84 -14.24 -9.47 3.93
CA ALA A 84 -12.95 -8.85 4.20
C ALA A 84 -13.09 -7.59 5.06
N LEU A 85 -14.08 -6.73 4.77
CA LEU A 85 -14.34 -5.52 5.56
C LEU A 85 -14.59 -5.84 7.02
N VAL A 86 -15.45 -6.82 7.33
CA VAL A 86 -15.73 -7.21 8.71
C VAL A 86 -14.49 -7.78 9.39
N THR A 87 -13.72 -8.62 8.68
CA THR A 87 -12.46 -9.19 9.20
C THR A 87 -11.45 -8.10 9.55
N VAL A 88 -11.20 -7.17 8.62
CA VAL A 88 -10.26 -6.06 8.80
C VAL A 88 -10.74 -5.12 9.90
N THR A 89 -12.04 -4.81 9.95
CA THR A 89 -12.61 -3.91 10.99
C THR A 89 -12.46 -4.50 12.40
N LYS A 90 -12.61 -5.82 12.57
CA LYS A 90 -12.35 -6.48 13.86
C LYS A 90 -10.90 -6.28 14.31
N CYS A 91 -9.94 -6.49 13.41
CA CYS A 91 -8.50 -6.34 13.70
C CYS A 91 -8.06 -4.87 13.83
N TRP A 92 -8.78 -3.97 13.17
CA TRP A 92 -8.63 -2.53 13.33
C TRP A 92 -9.00 -2.09 14.74
N SER A 93 -10.20 -2.48 15.20
CA SER A 93 -10.73 -2.12 16.52
C SER A 93 -10.08 -2.88 17.67
N THR A 94 -9.56 -4.09 17.44
CA THR A 94 -8.92 -4.92 18.47
C THR A 94 -7.54 -5.38 18.00
N GLN A 95 -6.51 -4.63 18.39
CA GLN A 95 -5.13 -4.87 17.94
C GLN A 95 -4.62 -6.28 18.27
N GLY A 96 -5.06 -6.86 19.38
CA GLY A 96 -4.72 -8.23 19.78
C GLY A 96 -5.22 -9.34 18.85
N LEU A 97 -6.07 -9.03 17.87
CA LEU A 97 -6.51 -9.97 16.84
C LEU A 97 -5.60 -9.98 15.59
N ARG A 98 -4.67 -9.03 15.45
CA ARG A 98 -3.86 -8.89 14.22
C ARG A 98 -2.94 -10.09 14.00
N ASP A 99 -2.13 -10.44 15.00
CA ASP A 99 -1.26 -11.62 14.93
C ASP A 99 -2.08 -12.92 14.84
N GLU A 100 -3.24 -12.96 15.50
CA GLU A 100 -4.19 -14.08 15.42
C GLU A 100 -4.72 -14.25 13.99
N LEU A 101 -5.06 -13.16 13.29
CA LEU A 101 -5.48 -13.22 11.89
C LEU A 101 -4.36 -13.76 11.01
N TYR A 102 -3.15 -13.22 11.15
CA TYR A 102 -2.02 -13.65 10.32
C TYR A 102 -1.66 -15.12 10.55
N ILE A 103 -1.70 -15.63 11.78
CA ILE A 103 -1.43 -17.05 12.03
C ILE A 103 -2.57 -17.95 11.53
N GLN A 104 -3.83 -17.50 11.59
CA GLN A 104 -4.96 -18.21 10.98
C GLN A 104 -4.84 -18.26 9.46
N LEU A 105 -4.38 -17.18 8.82
CA LEU A 105 -4.11 -17.15 7.39
C LEU A 105 -2.95 -18.08 7.02
N ILE A 106 -1.82 -18.02 7.74
CA ILE A 106 -0.70 -18.96 7.58
C ILE A 106 -1.21 -20.40 7.66
N ARG A 107 -2.08 -20.69 8.63
CA ARG A 107 -2.68 -22.01 8.77
C ARG A 107 -3.44 -22.40 7.50
N GLN A 108 -4.34 -21.53 7.05
CA GLN A 108 -5.21 -21.83 5.91
C GLN A 108 -4.49 -21.80 4.55
N THR A 109 -3.29 -21.22 4.45
CA THR A 109 -2.49 -21.22 3.22
C THR A 109 -1.42 -22.31 3.20
N THR A 110 -1.11 -22.96 4.32
CA THR A 110 -0.13 -24.05 4.38
C THR A 110 -0.79 -25.39 4.07
N ASP A 111 -0.21 -26.16 3.15
CA ASP A 111 -0.73 -27.46 2.67
C ASP A 111 -2.18 -27.42 2.16
N ASN A 112 -2.66 -26.25 1.73
CA ASN A 112 -3.98 -26.10 1.13
C ASN A 112 -3.97 -26.63 -0.31
N THR A 113 -4.75 -27.68 -0.55
CA THR A 113 -4.82 -28.37 -1.84
C THR A 113 -5.80 -27.75 -2.84
N CYS A 114 -6.65 -26.83 -2.38
CA CYS A 114 -7.59 -26.12 -3.23
C CYS A 114 -6.95 -24.79 -3.65
N TYR A 115 -6.50 -24.70 -4.90
CA TYR A 115 -5.81 -23.50 -5.39
C TYR A 115 -6.62 -22.22 -5.21
N ARG A 116 -7.92 -22.27 -5.51
CA ARG A 116 -8.84 -21.13 -5.33
C ARG A 116 -8.89 -20.65 -3.88
N SER A 117 -9.06 -21.59 -2.94
CA SER A 117 -9.05 -21.31 -1.50
C SER A 117 -7.70 -20.74 -1.08
N LEU A 118 -6.60 -21.37 -1.48
CA LEU A 118 -5.23 -20.91 -1.23
C LEU A 118 -5.00 -19.47 -1.70
N ALA A 119 -5.31 -19.18 -2.97
CA ALA A 119 -5.16 -17.85 -3.57
C ALA A 119 -5.98 -16.80 -2.81
N TRP A 120 -7.22 -17.12 -2.42
CA TRP A 120 -8.06 -16.22 -1.63
C TRP A 120 -7.54 -16.02 -0.20
N GLY A 121 -6.87 -17.01 0.41
CA GLY A 121 -6.17 -16.84 1.68
C GLY A 121 -5.02 -15.83 1.57
N TRP A 122 -4.23 -15.94 0.50
CA TRP A 122 -3.15 -14.99 0.20
C TRP A 122 -3.68 -13.58 -0.12
N GLU A 123 -4.77 -13.48 -0.87
CA GLU A 123 -5.45 -12.21 -1.15
C GLU A 123 -5.91 -11.51 0.13
N LEU A 124 -6.50 -12.25 1.08
CA LEU A 124 -6.91 -11.68 2.37
C LEU A 124 -5.72 -11.23 3.21
N MET A 125 -4.59 -11.93 3.15
CA MET A 125 -3.34 -11.50 3.80
C MET A 125 -2.83 -10.18 3.21
N ALA A 126 -2.83 -10.06 1.89
CA ALA A 126 -2.45 -8.84 1.18
C ALA A 126 -3.35 -7.65 1.53
N ILE A 127 -4.67 -7.86 1.54
CA ILE A 127 -5.65 -6.85 1.97
C ILE A 127 -5.37 -6.43 3.42
N SER A 128 -5.19 -7.38 4.33
CA SER A 128 -4.97 -7.08 5.76
C SER A 128 -3.73 -6.21 6.00
N LEU A 129 -2.64 -6.49 5.28
CA LEU A 129 -1.39 -5.70 5.34
C LEU A 129 -1.56 -4.26 4.85
N ALA A 130 -2.58 -3.95 4.04
CA ALA A 130 -2.90 -2.59 3.63
C ALA A 130 -3.49 -1.73 4.77
N PHE A 131 -4.00 -2.35 5.84
CA PHE A 131 -4.63 -1.65 6.96
C PHE A 131 -3.79 -1.67 8.23
N PHE A 132 -3.13 -2.78 8.56
CA PHE A 132 -2.38 -2.90 9.80
C PHE A 132 -1.15 -3.81 9.71
N SER A 133 -0.12 -3.48 10.47
CA SER A 133 1.06 -4.32 10.65
C SER A 133 0.81 -5.46 11.65
N PRO A 134 1.54 -6.60 11.53
CA PRO A 134 1.68 -7.52 12.66
C PRO A 134 2.44 -6.84 13.81
N SER A 135 2.45 -7.46 14.99
CA SER A 135 3.28 -6.97 16.08
C SER A 135 4.78 -7.10 15.74
N PRO A 136 5.66 -6.24 16.29
CA PRO A 136 7.10 -6.36 16.10
C PRO A 136 7.66 -7.73 16.51
N LYS A 137 7.00 -8.40 17.47
CA LYS A 137 7.36 -9.75 17.94
C LYS A 137 7.05 -10.84 16.92
N PHE A 138 6.04 -10.64 16.07
CA PHE A 138 5.59 -11.63 15.09
C PHE A 138 6.09 -11.35 13.67
N GLN A 139 6.43 -10.10 13.38
CA GLN A 139 6.77 -9.61 12.04
C GLN A 139 7.79 -10.47 11.30
N SER A 140 8.93 -10.81 11.94
CA SER A 140 10.00 -11.57 11.29
C SER A 140 9.61 -13.00 10.91
N TYR A 141 8.65 -13.59 11.62
CA TYR A 141 8.13 -14.92 11.33
C TYR A 141 7.13 -14.88 10.17
N LEU A 142 6.25 -13.87 10.13
CA LEU A 142 5.37 -13.64 8.99
C LEU A 142 6.19 -13.35 7.73
N GLU A 143 7.25 -12.55 7.84
CA GLU A 143 8.18 -12.27 6.75
C GLU A 143 8.84 -13.55 6.23
N GLY A 144 9.38 -14.39 7.12
CA GLY A 144 9.96 -15.68 6.74
C GLY A 144 8.95 -16.65 6.13
N TYR A 145 7.68 -16.58 6.51
CA TYR A 145 6.61 -17.33 5.85
C TYR A 145 6.37 -16.84 4.41
N ILE A 146 6.19 -15.53 4.23
CA ILE A 146 5.92 -14.91 2.93
C ILE A 146 7.09 -15.12 1.96
N TYR A 147 8.33 -14.91 2.44
CA TYR A 147 9.53 -15.01 1.62
C TYR A 147 9.70 -16.37 0.93
N ARG A 148 9.27 -17.45 1.60
CA ARG A 148 9.31 -18.81 1.03
C ARG A 148 8.35 -19.05 -0.12
N HIS A 149 7.36 -18.17 -0.27
CA HIS A 149 6.36 -18.24 -1.31
C HIS A 149 6.63 -17.29 -2.48
N LEU A 150 7.76 -16.57 -2.47
CA LEU A 150 8.12 -15.66 -3.57
C LEU A 150 8.36 -16.39 -4.89
N ASP A 151 8.78 -17.66 -4.85
CA ASP A 151 9.06 -18.50 -6.03
C ASP A 151 8.58 -19.96 -5.78
N SER A 152 7.34 -20.13 -5.32
CA SER A 152 6.80 -21.44 -4.92
C SER A 152 5.82 -22.06 -5.92
N ASP A 153 5.48 -21.38 -7.02
CA ASP A 153 4.37 -21.78 -7.89
C ASP A 153 4.53 -23.19 -8.45
N GLU A 154 5.70 -23.55 -8.97
CA GLU A 154 5.98 -24.90 -9.47
C GLU A 154 5.87 -25.98 -8.39
N LYS A 155 6.28 -25.66 -7.15
CA LYS A 155 6.21 -26.58 -6.01
C LYS A 155 4.75 -26.79 -5.60
N ILE A 156 3.97 -25.71 -5.56
CA ILE A 156 2.54 -25.74 -5.25
C ILE A 156 1.78 -26.52 -6.31
N ALA A 157 2.02 -26.23 -7.60
CA ALA A 157 1.39 -26.92 -8.71
C ALA A 157 1.67 -28.43 -8.70
N ARG A 158 2.93 -28.84 -8.49
CA ARG A 158 3.31 -30.26 -8.33
C ARG A 158 2.61 -30.90 -7.14
N HIS A 159 2.62 -30.25 -5.98
CA HIS A 159 2.02 -30.79 -4.77
C HIS A 159 0.50 -31.01 -4.90
N ILE A 160 -0.22 -30.03 -5.48
CA ILE A 160 -1.66 -30.16 -5.75
C ILE A 160 -1.93 -31.31 -6.73
N LYS A 161 -1.13 -31.44 -7.79
CA LYS A 161 -1.24 -32.53 -8.77
C LYS A 161 -1.01 -33.91 -8.14
N ASP A 162 0.03 -34.05 -7.33
CA ASP A 162 0.38 -35.32 -6.67
C ASP A 162 -0.70 -35.79 -5.70
N LEU A 163 -1.30 -34.86 -4.94
CA LEU A 163 -2.37 -35.18 -4.00
C LEU A 163 -3.70 -35.47 -4.71
N LYS A 164 -3.98 -34.82 -5.84
CA LYS A 164 -5.12 -35.18 -6.70
C LYS A 164 -4.96 -36.59 -7.26
N ASN A 165 -3.77 -36.94 -7.76
CA ASN A 165 -3.47 -38.28 -8.27
C ASN A 165 -3.63 -39.36 -7.18
N LYS A 166 -3.20 -39.09 -5.94
CA LYS A 166 -3.41 -39.99 -4.78
C LYS A 166 -4.88 -40.15 -4.36
N LYS A 167 -5.75 -39.17 -4.65
CA LYS A 167 -7.20 -39.27 -4.40
C LYS A 167 -7.92 -40.05 -5.51
N ILE A 168 -7.48 -39.93 -6.76
CA ILE A 168 -8.06 -40.64 -7.91
C ILE A 168 -7.79 -42.16 -7.82
N THR A 169 -6.63 -42.58 -7.30
CA THR A 169 -6.33 -44.01 -7.08
C THR A 169 -7.17 -44.66 -5.97
N LYS A 170 -7.88 -43.87 -5.13
CA LYS A 170 -8.73 -44.38 -4.04
C LYS A 170 -10.23 -44.31 -4.29
N SER A 171 -10.68 -43.61 -5.33
CA SER A 171 -12.13 -43.41 -5.60
C SER A 171 -12.45 -43.45 -7.09
N ARG A 172 -12.95 -44.59 -7.58
CA ARG A 172 -13.62 -44.71 -8.89
C ARG A 172 -14.98 -43.98 -8.86
N LYS A 173 -14.99 -42.66 -9.06
CA LYS A 173 -16.15 -41.96 -9.62
C LYS A 173 -15.72 -40.64 -10.27
N LYS A 174 -15.70 -40.65 -11.60
CA LYS A 174 -15.38 -39.53 -12.48
C LYS A 174 -16.44 -38.43 -12.29
N ARG A 175 -16.05 -37.29 -11.75
CA ARG A 175 -16.83 -36.03 -11.84
C ARG A 175 -16.05 -35.11 -12.78
N LYS A 176 -16.68 -34.66 -13.86
CA LYS A 176 -16.13 -33.71 -14.84
C LYS A 176 -15.57 -32.49 -14.09
N GLU A 177 -14.27 -32.24 -14.20
CA GLU A 177 -13.62 -31.02 -13.71
C GLU A 177 -13.79 -29.93 -14.77
N ASN A 178 -14.32 -28.77 -14.37
CA ASN A 178 -14.20 -27.53 -15.13
C ASN A 178 -12.79 -26.97 -14.90
N THR A 179 -11.97 -26.97 -15.94
CA THR A 179 -10.61 -26.42 -15.98
C THR A 179 -10.63 -24.96 -16.43
N GLU A 180 -11.32 -24.09 -15.70
CA GLU A 180 -11.37 -22.64 -15.99
C GLU A 180 -11.53 -21.86 -14.68
N ASP A 181 -10.41 -21.57 -14.00
CA ASP A 181 -10.22 -20.37 -13.15
C ASP A 181 -8.75 -20.31 -12.71
N GLU A 182 -7.81 -20.11 -13.64
CA GLU A 182 -6.41 -19.87 -13.27
C GLU A 182 -6.29 -18.46 -12.69
N GLY A 183 -6.59 -18.33 -11.40
CA GLY A 183 -6.24 -17.14 -10.62
C GLY A 183 -4.73 -16.89 -10.64
N LEU A 184 -4.30 -15.69 -10.23
CA LEU A 184 -2.88 -15.30 -10.23
C LEU A 184 -1.98 -16.33 -9.55
N PRO A 185 -0.71 -16.47 -9.99
CA PRO A 185 0.31 -17.22 -9.25
C PRO A 185 0.39 -16.81 -7.77
N ILE A 186 0.64 -17.76 -6.89
CA ILE A 186 0.78 -17.50 -5.45
C ILE A 186 1.98 -16.58 -5.19
N SER A 187 3.03 -16.69 -6.00
CA SER A 187 4.18 -15.77 -5.95
C SER A 187 3.78 -14.31 -6.15
N THR A 188 2.76 -14.01 -6.95
CA THR A 188 2.27 -12.64 -7.17
C THR A 188 1.74 -12.04 -5.87
N TYR A 189 0.87 -12.76 -5.16
CA TYR A 189 0.38 -12.34 -3.86
C TYR A 189 1.51 -12.26 -2.83
N ALA A 190 2.41 -13.25 -2.78
CA ALA A 190 3.52 -13.29 -1.84
C ALA A 190 4.48 -12.11 -2.04
N LYS A 191 4.83 -11.76 -3.29
CA LYS A 191 5.66 -10.59 -3.63
C LYS A 191 5.01 -9.29 -3.16
N TYR A 192 3.70 -9.15 -3.38
CA TYR A 192 2.96 -7.98 -2.88
C TYR A 192 2.94 -7.93 -1.34
N CYS A 193 2.59 -9.03 -0.67
CA CYS A 193 2.62 -9.14 0.79
C CYS A 193 4.00 -8.82 1.36
N TYR A 194 5.08 -9.29 0.72
CA TYR A 194 6.44 -9.07 1.18
C TYR A 194 6.80 -7.59 1.15
N ARG A 195 6.57 -6.90 0.02
CA ARG A 195 6.79 -5.45 -0.12
C ARG A 195 5.95 -4.66 0.89
N LYS A 196 4.65 -4.97 0.99
CA LYS A 196 3.75 -4.30 1.94
C LYS A 196 4.16 -4.54 3.40
N LEU A 197 4.63 -5.74 3.76
CA LEU A 197 5.08 -6.03 5.11
C LEU A 197 6.33 -5.23 5.48
N GLN A 198 7.31 -5.12 4.58
CA GLN A 198 8.51 -4.29 4.81
C GLN A 198 8.12 -2.82 5.04
N LYS A 199 7.21 -2.30 4.22
CA LYS A 199 6.70 -0.93 4.33
C LYS A 199 5.97 -0.70 5.65
N VAL A 200 4.94 -1.51 5.94
CA VAL A 200 4.06 -1.31 7.10
C VAL A 200 4.78 -1.54 8.43
N ALA A 201 5.90 -2.26 8.41
CA ALA A 201 6.80 -2.41 9.56
C ALA A 201 7.53 -1.11 9.94
N VAL A 202 7.86 -0.28 8.95
CA VAL A 202 8.58 0.99 9.14
C VAL A 202 7.60 2.12 9.42
N THR A 203 6.58 2.27 8.59
CA THR A 203 5.62 3.39 8.69
C THR A 203 4.55 3.18 9.77
N GLY A 204 4.37 1.92 10.20
CA GLY A 204 3.15 1.48 10.87
C GLY A 204 1.98 1.29 9.89
N GLY A 205 0.93 0.62 10.36
CA GLY A 205 -0.35 0.50 9.63
C GLY A 205 -1.00 1.86 9.36
N LYS A 206 -2.08 1.87 8.57
CA LYS A 206 -2.89 3.08 8.35
C LYS A 206 -3.30 3.64 9.71
N LYS A 207 -3.00 4.92 9.96
CA LYS A 207 -3.35 5.64 11.19
C LYS A 207 -4.50 6.59 10.87
N GLY A 208 -5.59 6.48 11.63
CA GLY A 208 -6.75 7.35 11.46
C GLY A 208 -7.90 6.92 12.38
N LEU A 209 -8.76 7.88 12.74
CA LEU A 209 -9.95 7.60 13.56
C LEU A 209 -11.08 6.95 12.73
N ARG A 210 -11.00 6.99 11.39
CA ARG A 210 -12.00 6.44 10.48
C ARG A 210 -11.85 4.94 10.32
N LYS A 211 -12.96 4.21 10.49
CA LYS A 211 -13.01 2.76 10.22
C LYS A 211 -12.83 2.48 8.71
N PRO A 212 -12.30 1.29 8.36
CA PRO A 212 -12.21 0.84 6.97
C PRO A 212 -13.58 0.86 6.24
N THR A 213 -13.56 1.03 4.91
CA THR A 213 -14.78 0.99 4.06
C THR A 213 -14.67 -0.06 2.96
N VAL A 214 -15.80 -0.39 2.31
CA VAL A 214 -15.83 -1.40 1.22
C VAL A 214 -15.00 -0.94 0.02
N GLU A 215 -14.98 0.35 -0.27
CA GLU A 215 -14.20 0.96 -1.34
C GLU A 215 -12.71 0.79 -1.08
N GLU A 216 -12.27 0.99 0.18
CA GLU A 216 -10.88 0.77 0.58
C GLU A 216 -10.47 -0.70 0.48
N ILE A 217 -11.38 -1.63 0.82
CA ILE A 217 -11.15 -3.08 0.63
C ILE A 217 -11.02 -3.41 -0.85
N THR A 218 -11.90 -2.86 -1.69
CA THR A 218 -11.87 -3.06 -3.14
C THR A 218 -10.57 -2.54 -3.73
N HIS A 219 -10.14 -1.34 -3.31
CA HIS A 219 -8.87 -0.75 -3.71
C HIS A 219 -7.67 -1.61 -3.25
N ALA A 220 -7.66 -2.06 -1.99
CA ALA A 220 -6.59 -2.91 -1.46
C ALA A 220 -6.46 -4.25 -2.21
N ARG A 221 -7.60 -4.83 -2.63
CA ARG A 221 -7.63 -6.04 -3.45
C ARG A 221 -7.10 -5.78 -4.86
N ASN A 222 -7.58 -4.73 -5.52
CA ASN A 222 -7.16 -4.38 -6.88
C ASN A 222 -5.68 -4.01 -6.94
N ALA A 223 -5.13 -3.39 -5.88
CA ALA A 223 -3.72 -3.03 -5.78
C ALA A 223 -2.74 -4.22 -5.86
N ILE A 224 -3.21 -5.45 -5.63
CA ILE A 224 -2.41 -6.67 -5.82
C ILE A 224 -2.10 -6.90 -7.29
N LEU A 225 -3.08 -6.62 -8.16
CA LEU A 225 -3.01 -6.81 -9.62
C LEU A 225 -2.42 -5.59 -10.31
N THR A 226 -2.99 -4.43 -9.99
CA THR A 226 -2.65 -3.14 -10.57
C THR A 226 -2.30 -2.22 -9.41
N PRO A 227 -1.04 -2.23 -8.95
CA PRO A 227 -0.63 -1.33 -7.88
C PRO A 227 -0.96 0.11 -8.29
N SER A 228 -1.42 0.94 -7.37
CA SER A 228 -1.76 2.32 -7.71
C SER A 228 -0.47 3.13 -7.94
N LEU A 229 -0.47 4.08 -8.87
CA LEU A 229 0.58 5.11 -8.99
C LEU A 229 0.49 6.14 -7.86
N PHE A 230 -0.60 6.11 -7.08
CA PHE A 230 -0.82 6.89 -5.87
C PHE A 230 -0.58 6.00 -4.63
N GLY A 231 -0.11 6.57 -3.52
CA GLY A 231 0.17 5.77 -2.31
C GLY A 231 1.48 4.96 -2.36
N SER A 232 2.20 5.00 -3.47
CA SER A 232 3.43 4.22 -3.74
C SER A 232 4.69 5.08 -3.55
N SER A 233 5.84 4.43 -3.34
CA SER A 233 7.12 5.14 -3.31
C SER A 233 7.53 5.59 -4.71
N LEU A 234 8.42 6.60 -4.78
CA LEU A 234 8.94 7.05 -6.08
C LEU A 234 9.68 5.91 -6.79
N GLU A 235 10.46 5.11 -6.07
CA GLU A 235 11.21 3.96 -6.61
C GLU A 235 10.28 2.89 -7.19
N GLU A 236 9.17 2.58 -6.51
CA GLU A 236 8.18 1.63 -7.02
C GLU A 236 7.51 2.14 -8.29
N ILE A 237 7.19 3.45 -8.35
CA ILE A 237 6.61 4.08 -9.55
C ILE A 237 7.62 4.01 -10.71
N MET A 238 8.88 4.36 -10.47
CA MET A 238 9.94 4.32 -11.48
C MET A 238 10.23 2.90 -11.96
N GLN A 239 10.25 1.91 -11.06
CA GLN A 239 10.43 0.51 -11.44
C GLN A 239 9.29 0.02 -12.34
N ARG A 240 8.05 0.41 -12.04
CA ARG A 240 6.87 -0.02 -12.82
C ARG A 240 6.77 0.66 -14.17
N GLN A 241 7.19 1.93 -14.26
CA GLN A 241 7.17 2.63 -15.54
C GLN A 241 8.28 2.12 -16.47
N GLN A 242 9.32 1.47 -15.95
CA GLN A 242 10.50 1.06 -16.73
C GLN A 242 10.14 0.21 -17.95
N ASP A 243 9.12 -0.65 -17.86
CA ASP A 243 8.70 -1.49 -18.99
C ASP A 243 8.04 -0.68 -20.13
N MET A 244 7.31 0.39 -19.79
CA MET A 244 6.55 1.22 -20.74
C MET A 244 7.34 2.46 -21.19
N TYR A 245 8.15 3.01 -20.29
CA TYR A 245 8.85 4.29 -20.39
C TYR A 245 10.29 4.18 -19.84
N PRO A 246 11.16 3.31 -20.41
CA PRO A 246 12.49 3.01 -19.87
C PRO A 246 13.45 4.20 -19.84
N GLY A 247 13.23 5.21 -20.68
CA GLY A 247 14.06 6.42 -20.76
C GLY A 247 13.66 7.52 -19.77
N ASN A 248 12.50 7.41 -19.13
CA ASN A 248 11.99 8.47 -18.27
C ASN A 248 12.75 8.50 -16.95
N LYS A 249 13.37 9.65 -16.65
CA LYS A 249 14.07 9.91 -15.37
C LYS A 249 13.14 10.44 -14.27
N LEU A 250 11.93 10.85 -14.64
CA LEU A 250 10.89 11.35 -13.75
C LEU A 250 9.66 10.43 -13.80
N PRO A 251 8.85 10.40 -12.72
CA PRO A 251 7.58 9.69 -12.73
C PRO A 251 6.68 10.15 -13.89
N TRP A 252 6.20 9.20 -14.68
CA TRP A 252 5.29 9.44 -15.80
C TRP A 252 4.05 10.23 -15.35
N VAL A 253 3.44 9.84 -14.22
CA VAL A 253 2.27 10.53 -13.64
C VAL A 253 2.53 12.02 -13.36
N GLN A 254 3.71 12.37 -12.85
CA GLN A 254 4.10 13.76 -12.60
C GLN A 254 4.15 14.55 -13.92
N THR A 255 4.93 14.05 -14.88
CA THR A 255 5.17 14.74 -16.15
C THR A 255 3.89 14.87 -16.97
N GLN A 256 3.07 13.81 -17.04
CA GLN A 256 1.82 13.84 -17.79
C GLN A 256 0.79 14.77 -17.18
N LEU A 257 0.58 14.74 -15.86
CA LEU A 257 -0.37 15.65 -15.23
C LEU A 257 0.07 17.12 -15.36
N SER A 258 1.36 17.41 -15.20
CA SER A 258 1.90 18.75 -15.42
C SER A 258 1.72 19.21 -16.87
N GLN A 259 2.00 18.35 -17.85
CA GLN A 259 1.77 18.65 -19.27
C GLN A 259 0.29 18.92 -19.57
N GLN A 260 -0.63 18.14 -18.99
CA GLN A 260 -2.07 18.36 -19.16
C GLN A 260 -2.54 19.69 -18.57
N VAL A 261 -2.01 20.10 -17.41
CA VAL A 261 -2.33 21.41 -16.84
C VAL A 261 -1.95 22.54 -17.81
N LEU A 262 -0.76 22.48 -18.43
CA LEU A 262 -0.31 23.50 -19.38
C LEU A 262 -1.08 23.42 -20.71
N ALA A 263 -1.33 22.20 -21.22
CA ALA A 263 -2.06 22.00 -22.47
C ALA A 263 -3.50 22.55 -22.40
N LEU A 264 -4.10 22.56 -21.21
CA LEU A 264 -5.42 23.13 -20.94
C LEU A 264 -5.39 24.62 -20.57
N GLY A 265 -4.24 25.30 -20.70
CA GLY A 265 -4.10 26.72 -20.40
C GLY A 265 -4.13 27.03 -18.91
N GLY A 266 -3.58 26.14 -18.07
CA GLY A 266 -3.47 26.35 -16.64
C GLY A 266 -2.76 27.65 -16.28
N GLU A 267 -1.75 28.07 -17.06
CA GLU A 267 -1.03 29.33 -16.86
C GLU A 267 -1.85 30.59 -17.22
N GLN A 268 -3.07 30.39 -17.72
CA GLN A 268 -4.08 31.41 -18.01
C GLN A 268 -5.31 31.31 -17.09
N THR A 269 -5.37 30.28 -16.24
CA THR A 269 -6.55 29.98 -15.43
C THR A 269 -6.47 30.68 -14.07
N GLU A 270 -7.48 31.49 -13.78
CA GLU A 270 -7.59 32.16 -12.47
C GLU A 270 -7.69 31.13 -11.34
N GLY A 271 -6.84 31.27 -10.32
CA GLY A 271 -6.85 30.42 -9.14
C GLY A 271 -6.37 28.99 -9.35
N ILE A 272 -5.65 28.68 -10.44
CA ILE A 272 -5.09 27.33 -10.68
C ILE A 272 -4.31 26.83 -9.44
N PHE A 273 -4.46 25.55 -9.10
CA PHE A 273 -4.02 24.92 -7.83
C PHE A 273 -4.69 25.41 -6.54
N ARG A 274 -5.32 26.58 -6.51
CA ARG A 274 -6.11 27.05 -5.35
C ARG A 274 -7.56 26.55 -5.44
N ILE A 275 -8.19 26.70 -6.60
CA ILE A 275 -9.54 26.20 -6.88
C ILE A 275 -9.46 24.69 -7.13
N PRO A 276 -10.29 23.86 -6.45
CA PRO A 276 -10.34 22.43 -6.74
C PRO A 276 -11.11 22.17 -8.04
N GLY A 277 -10.67 21.16 -8.79
CA GLY A 277 -11.49 20.59 -9.87
C GLY A 277 -12.64 19.76 -9.30
N ASP A 278 -13.59 19.40 -10.15
CA ASP A 278 -14.70 18.53 -9.79
C ASP A 278 -14.19 17.20 -9.20
N ILE A 279 -14.73 16.79 -8.05
CA ILE A 279 -14.19 15.66 -7.30
C ILE A 279 -14.43 14.32 -8.01
N ASP A 280 -15.56 14.17 -8.70
CA ASP A 280 -15.90 12.94 -9.41
C ASP A 280 -15.05 12.82 -10.67
N GLU A 281 -14.80 13.93 -11.36
CA GLU A 281 -13.87 13.95 -12.50
C GLU A 281 -12.41 13.73 -12.08
N VAL A 282 -11.97 14.30 -10.96
CA VAL A 282 -10.62 14.02 -10.41
C VAL A 282 -10.47 12.55 -10.06
N ASN A 283 -11.49 11.93 -9.44
CA ASN A 283 -11.49 10.50 -9.14
C ASN A 283 -11.51 9.64 -10.41
N ALA A 284 -12.30 10.03 -11.43
CA ALA A 284 -12.31 9.36 -12.72
C ALA A 284 -10.94 9.44 -13.42
N LEU A 285 -10.30 10.63 -13.42
CA LEU A 285 -8.96 10.81 -13.96
C LEU A 285 -7.93 9.97 -13.21
N LYS A 286 -8.02 9.88 -11.87
CA LYS A 286 -7.15 9.03 -11.04
C LYS A 286 -7.19 7.56 -11.51
N LEU A 287 -8.40 7.03 -11.76
CA LEU A 287 -8.58 5.65 -12.21
C LEU A 287 -7.99 5.39 -13.60
N GLN A 288 -7.99 6.39 -14.49
CA GLN A 288 -7.36 6.29 -15.82
C GLN A 288 -5.84 6.38 -15.72
N VAL A 289 -5.33 7.31 -14.90
CA VAL A 289 -3.89 7.47 -14.65
C VAL A 289 -3.29 6.20 -14.05
N ASP A 290 -3.98 5.54 -13.12
CA ASP A 290 -3.55 4.24 -12.56
C ASP A 290 -3.41 3.13 -13.61
N GLN A 291 -4.02 3.31 -14.79
CA GLN A 291 -3.92 2.43 -15.96
C GLN A 291 -2.96 2.97 -17.03
N TRP A 292 -2.13 3.96 -16.71
CA TRP A 292 -1.19 4.62 -17.63
C TRP A 292 -1.86 5.34 -18.79
N LYS A 293 -3.06 5.90 -18.56
CA LYS A 293 -3.84 6.62 -19.58
C LYS A 293 -4.16 8.04 -19.13
N ILE A 294 -4.14 8.96 -20.10
CA ILE A 294 -4.64 10.32 -19.97
C ILE A 294 -5.79 10.48 -20.99
N PRO A 295 -7.01 10.84 -20.56
CA PRO A 295 -8.13 11.03 -21.47
C PRO A 295 -7.96 12.32 -22.29
N ASN A 296 -8.30 12.26 -23.58
CA ASN A 296 -8.27 13.42 -24.49
C ASN A 296 -9.44 14.40 -24.26
N SER A 297 -10.43 14.02 -23.44
CA SER A 297 -11.66 14.78 -23.22
C SER A 297 -11.58 15.77 -22.04
N LEU A 298 -10.40 15.93 -21.42
CA LEU A 298 -10.26 16.90 -20.33
C LEU A 298 -10.41 18.31 -20.88
N SER A 299 -11.20 19.13 -20.21
CA SER A 299 -11.39 20.54 -20.56
C SER A 299 -11.03 21.50 -19.43
N ASP A 300 -11.17 21.09 -18.17
CA ASP A 300 -10.86 21.92 -17.01
C ASP A 300 -9.43 21.64 -16.49
N PRO A 301 -8.51 22.63 -16.52
CA PRO A 301 -7.15 22.49 -15.99
C PRO A 301 -7.10 22.25 -14.47
N ASN A 302 -8.16 22.60 -13.71
CA ASN A 302 -8.20 22.37 -12.26
C ASN A 302 -8.29 20.87 -11.91
N ILE A 303 -8.79 20.02 -12.81
CA ILE A 303 -8.87 18.57 -12.62
C ILE A 303 -7.47 17.94 -12.56
N PRO A 304 -6.61 18.01 -13.61
CA PRO A 304 -5.25 17.48 -13.53
C PRO A 304 -4.40 18.22 -12.48
N ALA A 305 -4.63 19.51 -12.23
CA ALA A 305 -3.93 20.25 -11.18
C ALA A 305 -4.26 19.72 -9.77
N SER A 306 -5.54 19.40 -9.51
CA SER A 306 -5.99 18.80 -8.25
C SER A 306 -5.45 17.40 -8.08
N LEU A 307 -5.44 16.61 -9.16
CA LEU A 307 -4.88 15.26 -9.14
C LEU A 307 -3.36 15.25 -8.94
N LEU A 308 -2.63 16.20 -9.53
CA LEU A 308 -1.18 16.35 -9.33
C LEU A 308 -0.85 16.63 -7.84
N LYS A 309 -1.57 17.58 -7.22
CA LYS A 309 -1.44 17.84 -5.77
C LYS A 309 -1.74 16.58 -4.95
N LEU A 310 -2.83 15.87 -5.30
CA LEU A 310 -3.21 14.63 -4.64
C LEU A 310 -2.11 13.57 -4.74
N TRP A 311 -1.49 13.42 -5.92
CA TRP A 311 -0.41 12.47 -6.14
C TRP A 311 0.77 12.73 -5.20
N TYR A 312 1.27 13.97 -5.14
CA TYR A 312 2.34 14.34 -4.20
C TYR A 312 1.97 14.07 -2.74
N ARG A 313 0.76 14.46 -2.34
CA ARG A 313 0.27 14.28 -0.97
C ARG A 313 0.18 12.82 -0.56
N GLU A 314 -0.26 11.97 -1.50
CA GLU A 314 -0.42 10.54 -1.31
C GLU A 314 0.86 9.75 -1.55
N LEU A 315 1.98 10.35 -1.93
CA LEU A 315 3.25 9.64 -1.95
C LEU A 315 3.49 8.97 -0.59
N GLU A 316 4.00 7.75 -0.64
CA GLU A 316 4.31 6.94 0.54
C GLU A 316 5.11 7.76 1.56
N GLU A 317 6.22 8.31 1.09
CA GLU A 317 7.02 9.31 1.77
C GLU A 317 6.84 10.64 1.02
N PRO A 318 6.72 11.79 1.72
CA PRO A 318 6.75 13.09 1.06
C PRO A 318 7.96 13.22 0.10
N VAL A 319 7.79 13.99 -0.98
CA VAL A 319 8.86 14.21 -1.98
C VAL A 319 10.14 14.73 -1.31
N ILE A 320 10.02 15.50 -0.23
CA ILE A 320 11.11 15.79 0.69
C ILE A 320 11.07 14.75 1.83
N PRO A 321 12.00 13.78 1.87
CA PRO A 321 12.01 12.70 2.85
C PRO A 321 12.03 13.23 4.29
N GLN A 322 11.42 12.48 5.21
CA GLN A 322 11.19 12.93 6.59
C GLN A 322 12.49 13.33 7.30
N GLN A 323 13.59 12.64 6.99
CA GLN A 323 14.90 12.90 7.59
C GLN A 323 15.42 14.33 7.31
N PHE A 324 14.95 14.98 6.25
CA PHE A 324 15.32 16.37 5.91
C PHE A 324 14.33 17.40 6.43
N TYR A 325 13.16 16.99 6.93
CA TYR A 325 12.09 17.89 7.35
C TYR A 325 12.56 18.94 8.35
N LYS A 326 13.33 18.53 9.37
CA LYS A 326 13.88 19.43 10.39
C LYS A 326 14.79 20.50 9.77
N GLN A 327 15.64 20.12 8.83
CA GLN A 327 16.52 21.07 8.14
C GLN A 327 15.72 22.06 7.29
N CYS A 328 14.63 21.62 6.67
CA CYS A 328 13.75 22.50 5.89
C CYS A 328 13.14 23.58 6.78
N ILE A 329 12.52 23.19 7.90
CA ILE A 329 11.88 24.15 8.83
C ILE A 329 12.88 25.00 9.61
N SER A 330 14.15 24.61 9.72
CA SER A 330 15.19 25.43 10.34
C SER A 330 15.79 26.46 9.37
N ASN A 331 15.80 26.15 8.07
CA ASN A 331 16.41 26.99 7.03
C ASN A 331 15.37 27.72 6.16
N TYR A 332 14.14 27.87 6.63
CA TYR A 332 12.99 28.36 5.85
C TYR A 332 13.07 29.82 5.38
N GLU A 333 14.00 30.62 5.91
CA GLU A 333 14.23 32.03 5.51
C GLU A 333 15.62 32.27 4.90
N ASN A 334 16.45 31.22 4.78
CA ASN A 334 17.79 31.33 4.22
C ASN A 334 17.83 30.65 2.83
N PRO A 335 17.90 31.42 1.73
CA PRO A 335 17.91 30.89 0.38
C PRO A 335 19.01 29.85 0.12
N ASP A 336 20.25 30.17 0.47
CA ASP A 336 21.42 29.32 0.19
C ASP A 336 21.33 28.01 0.98
N ALA A 337 20.95 28.10 2.25
CA ALA A 337 20.77 26.92 3.09
C ALA A 337 19.58 26.05 2.62
N ALA A 338 18.49 26.67 2.17
CA ALA A 338 17.35 25.94 1.62
C ALA A 338 17.71 25.18 0.34
N VAL A 339 18.46 25.82 -0.57
CA VAL A 339 18.99 25.18 -1.79
C VAL A 339 19.97 24.06 -1.44
N ALA A 340 20.84 24.26 -0.45
CA ALA A 340 21.77 23.23 0.02
C ALA A 340 21.04 21.97 0.53
N VAL A 341 19.91 22.13 1.25
CA VAL A 341 19.08 20.98 1.66
C VAL A 341 18.59 20.19 0.44
N VAL A 342 18.15 20.87 -0.62
CA VAL A 342 17.69 20.20 -1.87
C VAL A 342 18.82 19.42 -2.54
N GLN A 343 20.05 19.93 -2.50
CA GLN A 343 21.21 19.25 -3.10
C GLN A 343 21.55 17.92 -2.39
N LEU A 344 21.27 17.83 -1.08
CA LEU A 344 21.50 16.64 -0.25
C LEU A 344 20.40 15.57 -0.38
N LEU A 345 19.29 15.88 -1.05
CA LEU A 345 18.21 14.90 -1.26
C LEU A 345 18.69 13.73 -2.12
N PRO A 346 18.10 12.53 -1.93
CA PRO A 346 18.28 11.41 -2.86
C PRO A 346 18.00 11.86 -4.30
N GLU A 347 18.76 11.32 -5.26
CA GLU A 347 18.75 11.79 -6.65
C GLU A 347 17.33 11.86 -7.23
N LEU A 348 16.53 10.80 -7.06
CA LEU A 348 15.16 10.74 -7.55
C LEU A 348 14.27 11.82 -6.92
N ASN A 349 14.27 11.94 -5.59
CA ASN A 349 13.53 12.98 -4.86
C ASN A 349 13.93 14.38 -5.32
N ARG A 350 15.23 14.62 -5.50
CA ARG A 350 15.77 15.89 -5.99
C ARG A 350 15.26 16.21 -7.38
N LEU A 351 15.31 15.26 -8.32
CA LEU A 351 14.80 15.45 -9.68
C LEU A 351 13.29 15.74 -9.69
N VAL A 352 12.51 14.94 -8.94
CA VAL A 352 11.05 15.13 -8.81
C VAL A 352 10.72 16.50 -8.21
N LEU A 353 11.41 16.92 -7.16
CA LEU A 353 11.22 18.23 -6.53
C LEU A 353 11.64 19.37 -7.48
N CYS A 354 12.82 19.29 -8.10
CA CYS A 354 13.28 20.33 -9.02
C CYS A 354 12.33 20.49 -10.22
N TYR A 355 11.77 19.40 -10.74
CA TYR A 355 10.74 19.48 -11.77
C TYR A 355 9.48 20.20 -11.26
N LEU A 356 9.03 19.89 -10.04
CA LEU A 356 7.90 20.60 -9.44
C LEU A 356 8.17 22.09 -9.30
N ILE A 357 9.35 22.46 -8.77
CA ILE A 357 9.74 23.86 -8.60
C ILE A 357 9.82 24.57 -9.95
N HIS A 358 10.41 23.93 -10.97
CA HIS A 358 10.43 24.44 -12.34
C HIS A 358 9.02 24.73 -12.86
N PHE A 359 8.13 23.77 -12.67
CA PHE A 359 6.75 23.87 -13.08
C PHE A 359 6.02 25.02 -12.36
N LEU A 360 6.21 25.20 -11.05
CA LEU A 360 5.67 26.33 -10.30
C LEU A 360 6.26 27.67 -10.73
N GLN A 361 7.55 27.70 -11.11
CA GLN A 361 8.23 28.89 -11.62
C GLN A 361 7.62 29.40 -12.94
N ILE A 362 6.94 28.56 -13.72
CA ILE A 362 6.16 28.98 -14.89
C ILE A 362 4.99 29.86 -14.45
N PHE A 363 4.21 29.45 -13.46
CA PHE A 363 3.05 30.21 -12.96
C PHE A 363 3.48 31.47 -12.21
N ALA A 364 4.62 31.43 -11.53
CA ALA A 364 5.19 32.57 -10.80
C ALA A 364 5.71 33.70 -11.71
N GLN A 365 5.83 33.49 -13.02
CA GLN A 365 6.26 34.55 -13.94
C GLN A 365 5.27 35.72 -13.91
N PRO A 366 5.74 36.98 -13.88
CA PRO A 366 4.86 38.15 -13.82
C PRO A 366 3.79 38.19 -14.92
N SER A 367 4.11 37.69 -16.12
CA SER A 367 3.18 37.59 -17.25
C SER A 367 1.98 36.69 -16.96
N ASN A 368 2.17 35.65 -16.14
CA ASN A 368 1.14 34.66 -15.82
C ASN A 368 0.41 35.03 -14.53
N VAL A 369 1.09 35.64 -13.54
CA VAL A 369 0.48 36.07 -12.26
C VAL A 369 -0.67 37.05 -12.48
N GLY A 370 -0.55 37.96 -13.45
CA GLY A 370 -1.61 38.92 -13.78
C GLY A 370 -2.95 38.27 -14.15
N ARG A 371 -2.89 37.08 -14.78
CA ARG A 371 -4.05 36.31 -15.24
C ARG A 371 -4.48 35.26 -14.22
N THR A 372 -3.54 34.45 -13.74
CA THR A 372 -3.82 33.36 -12.77
C THR A 372 -4.16 33.85 -11.37
N LYS A 373 -3.72 35.05 -10.97
CA LYS A 373 -3.77 35.56 -9.59
C LYS A 373 -3.02 34.68 -8.58
N MET A 374 -2.14 33.80 -9.05
CA MET A 374 -1.36 32.88 -8.23
C MET A 374 0.10 33.35 -8.17
N ASP A 375 0.41 34.22 -7.21
CA ASP A 375 1.78 34.63 -6.93
C ASP A 375 2.58 33.52 -6.23
N VAL A 376 3.88 33.78 -6.01
CA VAL A 376 4.78 32.83 -5.34
C VAL A 376 4.25 32.42 -3.96
N ASN A 377 3.67 33.36 -3.20
CA ASN A 377 3.15 33.08 -1.86
C ASN A 377 1.94 32.14 -1.92
N ASN A 378 1.00 32.38 -2.84
CA ASN A 378 -0.17 31.55 -3.05
C ASN A 378 0.22 30.14 -3.53
N LEU A 379 1.16 30.04 -4.47
CA LEU A 379 1.68 28.74 -4.95
C LEU A 379 2.37 27.95 -3.82
N ALA A 380 3.19 28.62 -3.01
CA ALA A 380 3.86 28.00 -1.87
C ALA A 380 2.84 27.50 -0.82
N MET A 381 1.81 28.32 -0.53
CA MET A 381 0.74 27.99 0.41
C MET A 381 0.01 26.70 0.02
N VAL A 382 -0.36 26.55 -1.26
CA VAL A 382 -1.13 25.38 -1.71
C VAL A 382 -0.28 24.14 -1.92
N MET A 383 1.03 24.29 -2.15
CA MET A 383 1.90 23.16 -2.53
C MET A 383 2.77 22.63 -1.37
N ALA A 384 3.12 23.46 -0.38
CA ALA A 384 3.95 23.02 0.76
C ALA A 384 3.38 21.80 1.51
N PRO A 385 2.06 21.71 1.80
CA PRO A 385 1.49 20.53 2.47
C PRO A 385 1.54 19.24 1.65
N ASN A 386 1.80 19.33 0.35
CA ASN A 386 1.96 18.15 -0.52
C ASN A 386 3.44 17.75 -0.65
N CYS A 387 4.38 18.62 -0.26
CA CYS A 387 5.82 18.36 -0.36
C CYS A 387 6.47 17.94 0.96
N LEU A 388 5.93 18.42 2.08
CA LEU A 388 6.44 18.25 3.44
C LEU A 388 5.34 17.65 4.32
N ARG A 389 5.72 16.91 5.36
CA ARG A 389 4.77 16.28 6.30
C ARG A 389 5.26 16.45 7.74
N CYS A 390 4.54 17.25 8.53
CA CYS A 390 4.78 17.33 9.96
C CYS A 390 4.37 16.02 10.65
N GLN A 391 5.26 15.43 11.46
CA GLN A 391 4.97 14.22 12.25
C GLN A 391 4.54 14.51 13.69
N SER A 392 4.45 15.79 14.08
CA SER A 392 3.95 16.16 15.41
C SER A 392 2.43 16.01 15.45
N ASP A 393 1.92 15.48 16.55
CA ASP A 393 0.48 15.48 16.86
C ASP A 393 0.05 16.72 17.66
N ASP A 394 0.98 17.60 18.08
CA ASP A 394 0.66 18.84 18.80
C ASP A 394 0.16 19.92 17.81
N PRO A 395 -1.11 20.37 17.93
CA PRO A 395 -1.68 21.38 17.04
C PRO A 395 -0.88 22.68 16.95
N ARG A 396 -0.20 23.08 18.03
CA ARG A 396 0.62 24.29 18.06
C ARG A 396 1.85 24.14 17.18
N VAL A 397 2.52 23.00 17.26
CA VAL A 397 3.69 22.67 16.44
C VAL A 397 3.29 22.54 14.98
N ILE A 398 2.16 21.88 14.69
CA ILE A 398 1.62 21.76 13.33
C ILE A 398 1.37 23.15 12.73
N PHE A 399 0.70 24.03 13.48
CA PHE A 399 0.37 25.38 13.01
C PHE A 399 1.61 26.24 12.77
N GLU A 400 2.58 26.20 13.69
CA GLU A 400 3.84 26.91 13.52
C GLU A 400 4.65 26.40 12.33
N ASN A 401 4.78 25.07 12.20
CA ASN A 401 5.52 24.46 11.11
C ASN A 401 4.88 24.71 9.75
N THR A 402 3.54 24.79 9.68
CA THR A 402 2.83 25.11 8.43
C THR A 402 3.37 26.41 7.81
N ARG A 403 3.61 27.46 8.62
CA ARG A 403 4.16 28.73 8.12
C ARG A 403 5.60 28.55 7.63
N LYS A 404 6.41 27.77 8.34
CA LYS A 404 7.82 27.49 7.98
C LYS A 404 7.91 26.67 6.69
N GLU A 405 7.04 25.67 6.51
CA GLU A 405 6.95 24.85 5.29
C GLU A 405 6.62 25.72 4.07
N MET A 406 5.64 26.63 4.19
CA MET A 406 5.28 27.56 3.12
C MET A 406 6.45 28.48 2.74
N SER A 407 7.10 29.07 3.74
CA SER A 407 8.25 29.94 3.50
C SER A 407 9.45 29.20 2.89
N PHE A 408 9.71 27.96 3.32
CA PHE A 408 10.76 27.13 2.72
C PHE A 408 10.47 26.86 1.24
N LEU A 409 9.23 26.46 0.90
CA LEU A 409 8.86 26.23 -0.50
C LEU A 409 8.92 27.52 -1.32
N ARG A 410 8.56 28.67 -0.73
CA ARG A 410 8.72 29.99 -1.35
C ARG A 410 10.18 30.28 -1.69
N MET A 411 11.13 29.99 -0.79
CA MET A 411 12.56 30.15 -1.07
C MET A 411 12.99 29.31 -2.27
N LEU A 412 12.50 28.08 -2.38
CA LEU A 412 12.82 27.24 -3.53
C LEU A 412 12.24 27.80 -4.84
N ILE A 413 10.98 28.25 -4.85
CA ILE A 413 10.37 28.83 -6.06
C ILE A 413 11.16 30.07 -6.54
N VAL A 414 11.65 30.90 -5.62
CA VAL A 414 12.36 32.14 -5.98
C VAL A 414 13.83 31.90 -6.34
N HIS A 415 14.54 31.03 -5.61
CA HIS A 415 16.01 30.97 -5.64
C HIS A 415 16.60 29.68 -6.19
N LEU A 416 15.82 28.58 -6.30
CA LEU A 416 16.35 27.33 -6.83
C LEU A 416 16.50 27.43 -8.35
N ASP A 417 17.73 27.25 -8.85
CA ASP A 417 17.96 27.09 -10.28
C ASP A 417 17.43 25.73 -10.75
N THR A 418 16.48 25.78 -11.69
CA THR A 418 15.87 24.61 -12.31
C THR A 418 16.07 24.58 -13.82
N SER A 419 17.00 25.39 -14.36
CA SER A 419 17.26 25.49 -15.79
C SER A 419 17.56 24.14 -16.45
N PHE A 420 18.25 23.24 -15.73
CA PHE A 420 18.57 21.88 -16.17
C PHE A 420 17.34 20.99 -16.41
N VAL A 421 16.18 21.33 -15.82
CA VAL A 421 14.94 20.54 -15.96
C VAL A 421 14.45 20.49 -17.40
N LYS A 422 14.72 21.53 -18.20
CA LYS A 422 14.35 21.55 -19.63
C LYS A 422 14.95 20.40 -20.44
N GLY A 423 16.06 19.80 -19.98
CA GLY A 423 16.69 18.65 -20.62
C GLY A 423 16.29 17.29 -20.03
N LEU A 424 15.39 17.25 -19.05
CA LEU A 424 14.92 16.01 -18.38
C LEU A 424 13.62 15.45 -18.96
N VAL A 425 12.89 16.24 -19.75
CA VAL A 425 11.50 15.98 -20.18
C VAL A 425 11.46 15.64 -21.66
#